data_AF-V4RKG8-F1
#
_entry.id   AF-V4RKG8-F1
#
_cell.length_a   1.000
_cell.length_b   1.000
_cell.length_c   1.000
_cell.angle_alpha   90.00
_cell.angle_beta   90.00
_cell.angle_gamma   90.00
#
_symmetry.space_group_name_H-M   'P 1'
#
loop_
_entity.id
_entity.type
_entity.pdbx_description
1 polymer ?
#
loop_
_entity_poly.entity_id
_entity_poly.type
_entity_poly.pdbx_seq_one_letter_code
_entity_poly.pdbx_strand_id
1 'polypeptide(L)'
;MNKWPELDYLGWRETCSALHLYLQIAGKYRLAHTPWLNHSWNATFYVTPQGLASSPIPDGPGIEILFDLREHRVVGTCGNGRQASFDLGPTTVATFHGRFARLITELGGTPTFNGRPNEVPDPVPFAEDDRDRPYDREAVERFHQALMAADRVFSRFRTSFLGKSSPVHLFWGALDLAVTRFSGRRAPLHPAGIPALPDDVAQEAYDREVSSAGFWPGGNGIDYPAFYAYAYPAPAGYRAATVRPEAAFWHEGLSEFILPYDAVRSAADPDEALLAFLVSTYEAAAELGGWDRELLECAHGAPRQVRRPDAETVEPTASSGGGTVEREDGASKGRYRLVIDGEEAEMTYSRAGGGLIIIDHTEVPAALRGRKVGERLVRQAIEDARRDGVAILPLCPFAKAQIGRHPEWQDVVRR
;
A
#
# COMPACT_ATOMS: atom_id res chain seq x y z
N MET A 1 -31.10 -0.67 -15.81
CA MET A 1 -30.40 -1.97 -15.83
C MET A 1 -29.73 -2.14 -14.49
N ASN A 2 -30.03 -3.23 -13.77
CA ASN A 2 -29.49 -3.44 -12.43
C ASN A 2 -27.97 -3.64 -12.53
N LYS A 3 -27.18 -2.85 -11.81
CA LYS A 3 -25.69 -2.88 -11.88
C LYS A 3 -25.07 -4.13 -11.24
N TRP A 4 -25.89 -4.92 -10.55
CA TRP A 4 -25.51 -6.09 -9.76
C TRP A 4 -26.31 -7.30 -10.27
N PRO A 5 -25.68 -8.28 -10.94
CA PRO A 5 -26.37 -9.46 -11.44
C PRO A 5 -26.77 -10.40 -10.30
N GLU A 6 -27.65 -11.36 -10.59
CA GLU A 6 -27.92 -12.46 -9.66
C GLU A 6 -26.82 -13.53 -9.75
N LEU A 7 -26.41 -14.07 -8.60
CA LEU A 7 -25.40 -15.11 -8.50
C LEU A 7 -25.94 -16.28 -7.67
N ASP A 8 -26.39 -17.33 -8.35
CA ASP A 8 -26.74 -18.60 -7.72
C ASP A 8 -25.51 -19.51 -7.70
N TYR A 9 -24.74 -19.48 -6.60
CA TYR A 9 -23.53 -20.31 -6.44
C TYR A 9 -23.81 -21.81 -6.65
N LEU A 10 -24.92 -22.32 -6.11
CA LEU A 10 -25.22 -23.74 -6.16
C LEU A 10 -25.49 -24.23 -7.58
N GLY A 11 -26.09 -23.38 -8.42
CA GLY A 11 -26.40 -23.66 -9.82
C GLY A 11 -25.17 -23.74 -10.74
N TRP A 12 -24.10 -22.98 -10.45
CA TRP A 12 -22.89 -22.95 -11.28
C TRP A 12 -21.62 -23.45 -10.59
N ARG A 13 -21.72 -24.06 -9.39
CA ARG A 13 -20.58 -24.47 -8.56
C ARG A 13 -19.51 -25.26 -9.33
N GLU A 14 -19.91 -26.14 -10.23
CA GLU A 14 -19.01 -26.99 -11.02
C GLU A 14 -18.25 -26.16 -12.06
N THR A 15 -18.92 -25.21 -12.70
CA THR A 15 -18.29 -24.23 -13.60
C THR A 15 -17.38 -23.28 -12.83
N CYS A 16 -17.78 -22.83 -11.63
CA CYS A 16 -16.95 -22.00 -10.75
C CYS A 16 -15.67 -22.75 -10.34
N SER A 17 -15.78 -24.02 -9.94
CA SER A 17 -14.64 -24.88 -9.60
C SER A 17 -13.71 -25.12 -10.79
N ALA A 18 -14.26 -25.33 -12.00
CA ALA A 18 -13.48 -25.44 -13.21
C ALA A 18 -12.69 -24.15 -13.48
N LEU A 19 -13.37 -23.01 -13.48
CA LEU A 19 -12.77 -21.70 -13.71
C LEU A 19 -11.69 -21.37 -12.68
N HIS A 20 -11.92 -21.71 -11.40
CA HIS A 20 -10.94 -21.59 -10.32
C HIS A 20 -9.64 -22.31 -10.67
N LEU A 21 -9.71 -23.59 -11.04
CA LEU A 21 -8.53 -24.39 -11.40
C LEU A 21 -7.84 -23.88 -12.67
N TYR A 22 -8.61 -23.39 -13.65
CA TYR A 22 -8.07 -22.78 -14.87
C TYR A 22 -7.28 -21.50 -14.56
N LEU A 23 -7.82 -20.65 -13.69
CA LEU A 23 -7.13 -19.46 -13.19
C LEU A 23 -5.89 -19.82 -12.37
N GLN A 24 -5.92 -20.90 -11.59
CA GLN A 24 -4.72 -21.37 -10.87
C GLN A 24 -3.59 -21.77 -11.82
N ILE A 25 -3.88 -22.43 -12.94
CA ILE A 25 -2.87 -22.82 -13.93
C ILE A 25 -2.16 -21.57 -14.48
N ALA A 26 -2.93 -20.59 -14.94
CA ALA A 26 -2.37 -19.35 -15.47
C ALA A 26 -1.68 -18.50 -14.38
N GLY A 27 -2.26 -18.49 -13.18
CA GLY A 27 -1.71 -17.82 -12.00
C GLY A 27 -0.38 -18.39 -11.54
N LYS A 28 -0.22 -19.72 -11.58
CA LYS A 28 1.03 -20.43 -11.25
C LYS A 28 2.11 -20.18 -12.28
N TYR A 29 1.75 -20.08 -13.56
CA TYR A 29 2.67 -19.59 -14.58
C TYR A 29 3.12 -18.16 -14.28
N ARG A 30 2.18 -17.23 -14.03
CA ARG A 30 2.53 -15.85 -13.64
C ARG A 30 3.44 -15.80 -12.42
N LEU A 31 3.13 -16.57 -11.37
CA LEU A 31 3.91 -16.68 -10.14
C LEU A 31 5.34 -17.17 -10.39
N ALA A 32 5.51 -18.22 -11.20
CA ALA A 32 6.81 -18.81 -11.47
C ALA A 32 7.73 -17.91 -12.32
N HIS A 33 7.15 -17.01 -13.11
CA HIS A 33 7.88 -16.21 -14.09
C HIS A 33 7.98 -14.72 -13.73
N THR A 34 7.33 -14.25 -12.67
CA THR A 34 7.37 -12.83 -12.27
C THR A 34 8.16 -12.67 -10.97
N PRO A 35 9.12 -11.71 -10.88
CA PRO A 35 9.80 -11.42 -9.63
C PRO A 35 8.83 -11.22 -8.48
N TRP A 36 9.20 -11.74 -7.31
CA TRP A 36 8.36 -11.64 -6.12
C TRP A 36 8.08 -10.18 -5.78
N LEU A 37 6.80 -9.83 -5.66
CA LEU A 37 6.34 -8.54 -5.18
C LEU A 37 5.75 -8.77 -3.80
N ASN A 38 5.96 -7.81 -2.90
CA ASN A 38 5.48 -7.89 -1.54
C ASN A 38 4.00 -8.29 -1.45
N HIS A 39 3.72 -9.17 -0.49
CA HIS A 39 2.42 -9.80 -0.27
C HIS A 39 1.91 -10.64 -1.44
N SER A 40 2.83 -11.28 -2.18
CA SER A 40 2.52 -12.11 -3.35
C SER A 40 1.74 -11.39 -4.47
N TRP A 41 1.76 -10.06 -4.51
CA TRP A 41 0.96 -9.27 -5.46
C TRP A 41 1.36 -9.48 -6.93
N ASN A 42 2.53 -10.06 -7.18
CA ASN A 42 3.00 -10.46 -8.51
C ASN A 42 2.18 -11.62 -9.12
N ALA A 43 1.32 -12.31 -8.36
CA ALA A 43 0.63 -13.53 -8.81
C ALA A 43 -0.84 -13.33 -9.26
N THR A 44 -1.48 -12.22 -8.90
CA THR A 44 -2.91 -11.90 -9.08
C THR A 44 -3.44 -11.71 -10.53
N PHE A 45 -4.75 -11.50 -10.68
CA PHE A 45 -5.37 -11.01 -11.91
C PHE A 45 -6.14 -9.70 -11.65
N TYR A 46 -6.42 -8.93 -12.69
CA TYR A 46 -7.15 -7.66 -12.61
C TYR A 46 -8.44 -7.73 -13.43
N VAL A 47 -9.51 -7.15 -12.90
CA VAL A 47 -10.79 -7.07 -13.60
C VAL A 47 -10.68 -6.09 -14.75
N THR A 48 -11.07 -6.52 -15.95
CA THR A 48 -11.13 -5.69 -17.15
C THR A 48 -12.54 -5.70 -17.74
N PRO A 49 -12.88 -4.81 -18.69
CA PRO A 49 -14.17 -4.86 -19.37
C PRO A 49 -14.41 -6.16 -20.16
N GLN A 50 -13.36 -6.94 -20.46
CA GLN A 50 -13.46 -8.23 -21.17
C GLN A 50 -13.48 -9.44 -20.22
N GLY A 51 -12.86 -9.33 -19.04
CA GLY A 51 -12.75 -10.45 -18.12
C GLY A 51 -11.67 -10.24 -17.06
N LEU A 52 -10.68 -11.13 -17.02
CA LEU A 52 -9.59 -11.13 -16.04
C LEU A 52 -8.24 -11.14 -16.75
N ALA A 53 -7.41 -10.13 -16.53
CA ALA A 53 -6.11 -9.99 -17.19
C ALA A 53 -4.94 -10.02 -16.20
N SER A 54 -3.83 -10.62 -16.60
CA SER A 54 -2.56 -10.45 -15.91
C SER A 54 -1.94 -9.10 -16.26
N SER A 55 -0.98 -8.64 -15.44
CA SER A 55 0.03 -7.70 -15.97
C SER A 55 0.95 -8.45 -16.95
N PRO A 56 1.82 -7.75 -17.69
CA PRO A 56 2.89 -8.41 -18.45
C PRO A 56 3.72 -9.32 -17.55
N ILE A 57 3.89 -10.57 -17.98
CA ILE A 57 4.70 -11.62 -17.36
C ILE A 57 6.06 -11.61 -18.06
N PRO A 58 7.19 -11.45 -17.35
CA PRO A 58 8.51 -11.30 -17.96
C PRO A 58 9.11 -12.66 -18.36
N ASP A 59 8.43 -13.33 -19.28
CA ASP A 59 8.86 -14.58 -19.90
C ASP A 59 8.90 -14.42 -21.43
N GLY A 60 10.00 -14.88 -22.04
CA GLY A 60 10.29 -14.64 -23.45
C GLY A 60 10.16 -13.15 -23.84
N PRO A 61 9.34 -12.79 -24.85
CA PRO A 61 9.12 -11.39 -25.28
C PRO A 61 8.24 -10.56 -24.32
N GLY A 62 7.86 -11.10 -23.17
CA GLY A 62 6.81 -10.56 -22.32
C GLY A 62 5.42 -11.02 -22.78
N ILE A 63 4.62 -11.58 -21.88
CA ILE A 63 3.32 -12.19 -22.20
C ILE A 63 2.24 -11.63 -21.27
N GLU A 64 1.13 -11.16 -21.85
CA GLU A 64 -0.12 -10.89 -21.14
C GLU A 64 -1.07 -12.07 -21.35
N ILE A 65 -1.76 -12.50 -20.29
CA ILE A 65 -2.83 -13.49 -20.34
C ILE A 65 -4.16 -12.82 -19.97
N LEU A 66 -5.15 -12.95 -20.85
CA LEU A 66 -6.52 -12.51 -20.65
C LEU A 66 -7.44 -13.74 -20.69
N PHE A 67 -8.17 -13.97 -19.60
CA PHE A 67 -9.40 -14.75 -19.64
C PHE A 67 -10.51 -13.82 -20.13
N ASP A 68 -10.83 -13.91 -21.41
CA ASP A 68 -11.93 -13.18 -22.04
C ASP A 68 -13.22 -13.92 -21.69
N LEU A 69 -13.91 -13.42 -20.66
CA LEU A 69 -15.10 -14.04 -20.08
C LEU A 69 -16.37 -13.71 -20.87
N ARG A 70 -16.28 -12.80 -21.86
CA ARG A 70 -17.37 -12.45 -22.77
C ARG A 70 -17.37 -13.30 -24.02
N GLU A 71 -16.19 -13.47 -24.63
CA GLU A 71 -16.04 -14.35 -25.79
C GLU A 71 -15.75 -15.80 -25.39
N HIS A 72 -15.53 -16.04 -24.09
CA HIS A 72 -15.19 -17.33 -23.49
C HIS A 72 -13.97 -17.97 -24.15
N ARG A 73 -12.83 -17.33 -23.98
CA ARG A 73 -11.53 -17.80 -24.48
C ARG A 73 -10.40 -17.34 -23.58
N VAL A 74 -9.29 -18.07 -23.60
CA VAL A 74 -8.02 -17.59 -23.05
C VAL A 74 -7.21 -17.02 -24.21
N VAL A 75 -6.82 -15.76 -24.07
CA VAL A 75 -6.01 -15.03 -25.06
C VAL A 75 -4.67 -14.73 -24.42
N GLY A 76 -3.59 -15.06 -25.12
CA GLY A 76 -2.26 -14.59 -24.76
C GLY A 76 -1.73 -13.64 -25.83
N THR A 77 -1.19 -12.51 -25.39
CA THR A 77 -0.59 -11.48 -26.27
C THR A 77 0.86 -11.30 -25.86
N CYS A 78 1.80 -11.47 -26.79
CA CYS A 78 3.21 -11.19 -26.51
C CYS A 78 3.63 -9.77 -26.90
N GLY A 79 4.69 -9.26 -26.27
CA GLY A 79 5.15 -7.87 -26.42
C GLY A 79 5.55 -7.46 -27.84
N ASN A 80 5.72 -8.41 -28.76
CA ASN A 80 5.95 -8.15 -30.19
C ASN A 80 4.65 -8.10 -31.03
N GLY A 81 3.47 -8.14 -30.40
CA GLY A 81 2.16 -8.05 -31.04
C GLY A 81 1.57 -9.36 -31.53
N ARG A 82 2.29 -10.49 -31.46
CA ARG A 82 1.71 -11.80 -31.76
C ARG A 82 0.69 -12.19 -30.68
N GLN A 83 -0.39 -12.83 -31.13
CA GLN A 83 -1.48 -13.27 -30.28
C GLN A 83 -1.82 -14.72 -30.60
N ALA A 84 -2.20 -15.47 -29.58
CA ALA A 84 -2.73 -16.82 -29.70
C ALA A 84 -3.88 -16.99 -28.69
N SER A 85 -4.78 -17.93 -28.94
CA SER A 85 -5.92 -18.14 -28.06
C SER A 85 -6.51 -19.54 -28.19
N PHE A 86 -7.31 -19.95 -27.21
CA PHE A 86 -8.15 -21.14 -27.27
C PHE A 86 -9.44 -20.94 -26.48
N ASP A 87 -10.50 -21.67 -26.84
CA ASP A 87 -11.82 -21.50 -26.25
C ASP A 87 -11.92 -22.03 -24.82
N LEU A 88 -12.68 -21.31 -23.99
CA LEU A 88 -13.23 -21.76 -22.72
C LEU A 88 -14.57 -22.46 -22.98
N GLY A 89 -14.72 -23.65 -22.40
CA GLY A 89 -15.88 -24.50 -22.57
C GLY A 89 -15.77 -25.76 -21.74
N PRO A 90 -16.72 -26.70 -21.87
CA PRO A 90 -16.69 -27.97 -21.14
C PRO A 90 -15.41 -28.74 -21.49
N THR A 91 -14.60 -29.06 -20.48
CA THR A 91 -13.32 -29.76 -20.65
C THR A 91 -12.80 -30.29 -19.31
N THR A 92 -11.80 -31.17 -19.35
CA THR A 92 -11.03 -31.57 -18.17
C THR A 92 -9.95 -30.53 -17.83
N VAL A 93 -9.48 -30.54 -16.58
CA VAL A 93 -8.39 -29.66 -16.14
C VAL A 93 -7.07 -30.05 -16.80
N ALA A 94 -6.82 -31.35 -17.01
CA ALA A 94 -5.66 -31.84 -17.75
C ALA A 94 -5.62 -31.32 -19.20
N THR A 95 -6.77 -31.33 -19.88
CA THR A 95 -6.88 -30.80 -21.25
C THR A 95 -6.66 -29.28 -21.28
N PHE A 96 -7.24 -28.54 -20.33
CA PHE A 96 -6.99 -27.09 -20.23
C PHE A 96 -5.51 -26.80 -19.97
N HIS A 97 -4.88 -27.52 -19.05
CA HIS A 97 -3.45 -27.41 -18.73
C HIS A 97 -2.58 -27.60 -19.98
N GLY A 98 -2.85 -28.65 -20.77
CA GLY A 98 -2.14 -28.90 -22.03
C GLY A 98 -2.31 -27.78 -23.07
N ARG A 99 -3.54 -27.27 -23.24
CA ARG A 99 -3.83 -26.12 -24.13
C ARG A 99 -3.11 -24.86 -23.68
N PHE A 100 -3.09 -24.59 -22.37
CA PHE A 100 -2.40 -23.44 -21.80
C PHE A 100 -0.87 -23.54 -22.00
N ALA A 101 -0.25 -24.69 -21.73
CA ALA A 101 1.19 -24.88 -21.96
C ALA A 101 1.58 -24.68 -23.44
N ARG A 102 0.73 -25.16 -24.35
CA ARG A 102 0.89 -24.93 -25.79
C ARG A 102 0.76 -23.45 -26.15
N LEU A 103 -0.24 -22.76 -25.61
CA LEU A 103 -0.45 -21.32 -25.81
C LEU A 103 0.83 -20.53 -25.44
N ILE A 104 1.39 -20.78 -24.26
CA ILE A 104 2.63 -20.13 -23.80
C ILE A 104 3.80 -20.42 -24.74
N THR A 105 3.96 -21.67 -25.18
CA THR A 105 5.03 -22.07 -26.11
C THR A 105 4.89 -21.35 -27.46
N GLU A 106 3.68 -21.26 -28.01
CA GLU A 106 3.39 -20.55 -29.27
C GLU A 106 3.70 -19.05 -29.17
N LEU A 107 3.52 -18.46 -27.98
CA LEU A 107 3.85 -17.06 -27.69
C LEU A 107 5.35 -16.84 -27.43
N GLY A 108 6.15 -17.90 -27.37
CA GLY A 108 7.59 -17.85 -27.14
C GLY A 108 8.00 -17.77 -25.67
N GLY A 109 7.07 -18.11 -24.77
CA GLY A 109 7.36 -18.32 -23.35
C GLY A 109 7.76 -19.77 -23.05
N THR A 110 8.11 -20.01 -21.79
CA THR A 110 8.48 -21.32 -21.25
C THR A 110 7.41 -21.77 -20.24
N PRO A 111 6.56 -22.76 -20.54
CA PRO A 111 5.45 -23.15 -19.67
C PRO A 111 5.91 -24.00 -18.45
N THR A 112 6.79 -23.44 -17.61
CA THR A 112 7.36 -24.15 -16.45
C THR A 112 6.79 -23.58 -15.16
N PHE A 113 5.95 -24.34 -14.47
CA PHE A 113 5.39 -23.96 -13.18
C PHE A 113 4.99 -25.21 -12.39
N ASN A 114 4.74 -25.04 -11.08
CA ASN A 114 4.27 -26.14 -10.24
C ASN A 114 2.88 -26.59 -10.69
N GLY A 115 2.73 -27.88 -11.04
CA GLY A 115 1.51 -28.44 -11.61
C GLY A 115 0.43 -28.87 -10.60
N ARG A 116 0.52 -28.50 -9.32
CA ARG A 116 -0.48 -28.85 -8.29
C ARG A 116 -1.28 -27.61 -7.85
N PRO A 117 -2.60 -27.70 -7.66
CA PRO A 117 -3.40 -26.64 -7.04
C PRO A 117 -2.90 -26.24 -5.65
N ASN A 118 -3.07 -24.96 -5.30
CA ASN A 118 -2.92 -24.44 -3.93
C ASN A 118 -4.30 -24.17 -3.33
N GLU A 119 -4.40 -24.13 -2.00
CA GLU A 119 -5.60 -23.71 -1.25
C GLU A 119 -6.83 -24.60 -1.50
N VAL A 120 -6.59 -25.78 -2.06
CA VAL A 120 -7.58 -26.83 -2.30
C VAL A 120 -7.20 -28.04 -1.45
N PRO A 121 -8.09 -28.58 -0.61
CA PRO A 121 -7.86 -29.82 0.12
C PRO A 121 -7.61 -30.99 -0.85
N ASP A 122 -6.64 -31.84 -0.52
CA ASP A 122 -6.27 -33.03 -1.30
C ASP A 122 -6.16 -32.79 -2.82
N PRO A 123 -5.25 -31.88 -3.25
CA PRO A 123 -5.24 -31.40 -4.62
C PRO A 123 -4.75 -32.46 -5.61
N VAL A 124 -5.56 -32.72 -6.65
CA VAL A 124 -5.16 -33.52 -7.80
C VAL A 124 -4.24 -32.68 -8.71
N PRO A 125 -3.07 -33.18 -9.13
CA PRO A 125 -2.22 -32.48 -10.10
C PRO A 125 -3.00 -32.12 -11.37
N PHE A 126 -2.79 -30.91 -11.91
CA PHE A 126 -3.58 -30.43 -13.05
C PHE A 126 -3.52 -31.37 -14.26
N ALA A 127 -2.34 -31.92 -14.54
CA ALA A 127 -2.13 -32.84 -15.67
C ALA A 127 -2.77 -34.23 -15.47
N GLU A 128 -3.21 -34.57 -14.26
CA GLU A 128 -3.84 -35.86 -13.90
C GLU A 128 -5.35 -35.71 -13.67
N ASP A 129 -5.88 -34.49 -13.69
CA ASP A 129 -7.30 -34.24 -13.42
C ASP A 129 -8.12 -34.33 -14.72
N ASP A 130 -8.43 -35.57 -15.09
CA ASP A 130 -9.24 -35.97 -16.25
C ASP A 130 -10.76 -35.98 -15.99
N ARG A 131 -11.23 -35.35 -14.90
CA ARG A 131 -12.67 -35.26 -14.63
C ARG A 131 -13.32 -34.24 -15.58
N ASP A 132 -14.36 -34.67 -16.29
CA ASP A 132 -15.19 -33.80 -17.11
C ASP A 132 -15.87 -32.74 -16.25
N ARG A 133 -15.83 -31.49 -16.70
CA ARG A 133 -16.47 -30.36 -16.01
C ARG A 133 -17.34 -29.55 -16.96
N PRO A 134 -18.56 -29.19 -16.52
CA PRO A 134 -19.44 -28.34 -17.29
C PRO A 134 -18.94 -26.89 -17.30
N TYR A 135 -19.36 -26.14 -18.32
CA TYR A 135 -19.05 -24.72 -18.44
C TYR A 135 -20.30 -23.94 -18.85
N ASP A 136 -20.93 -23.28 -17.87
CA ASP A 136 -22.04 -22.36 -18.09
C ASP A 136 -21.51 -20.97 -18.44
N ARG A 137 -21.70 -20.58 -19.71
CA ARG A 137 -21.28 -19.28 -20.26
C ARG A 137 -22.00 -18.12 -19.58
N GLU A 138 -23.30 -18.21 -19.40
CA GLU A 138 -24.10 -17.13 -18.83
C GLU A 138 -23.76 -16.92 -17.34
N ALA A 139 -23.51 -18.00 -16.59
CA ALA A 139 -23.06 -17.89 -15.20
C ALA A 139 -21.70 -17.20 -15.09
N VAL A 140 -20.76 -17.50 -15.99
CA VAL A 140 -19.45 -16.84 -16.04
C VAL A 140 -19.57 -15.35 -16.38
N GLU A 141 -20.46 -14.99 -17.32
CA GLU A 141 -20.73 -13.58 -17.62
C GLU A 141 -21.34 -12.84 -16.41
N ARG A 142 -22.29 -13.47 -15.69
CA ARG A 142 -22.85 -12.90 -14.45
C ARG A 142 -21.77 -12.73 -13.38
N PHE A 143 -20.88 -13.70 -13.21
CA PHE A 143 -19.74 -13.58 -12.31
C PHE A 143 -18.83 -12.41 -12.69
N HIS A 144 -18.49 -12.27 -13.97
CA HIS A 144 -17.69 -11.14 -14.47
C HIS A 144 -18.37 -9.79 -14.19
N GLN A 145 -19.67 -9.68 -14.43
CA GLN A 145 -20.44 -8.47 -14.12
C GLN A 145 -20.44 -8.16 -12.62
N ALA A 146 -20.51 -9.17 -11.75
CA ALA A 146 -20.40 -8.99 -10.31
C ALA A 146 -19.01 -8.52 -9.88
N LEU A 147 -17.95 -9.06 -10.49
CA LEU A 147 -16.57 -8.59 -10.27
C LEU A 147 -16.40 -7.12 -10.68
N MET A 148 -16.95 -6.70 -11.83
CA MET A 148 -16.92 -5.29 -12.25
C MET A 148 -17.70 -4.37 -11.29
N ALA A 149 -18.78 -4.87 -10.69
CA ALA A 149 -19.55 -4.12 -9.70
C ALA A 149 -18.80 -3.97 -8.37
N ALA A 150 -18.20 -5.05 -7.88
CA ALA A 150 -17.36 -5.05 -6.68
C ALA A 150 -16.10 -4.19 -6.86
N ASP A 151 -15.39 -4.34 -7.99
CA ASP A 151 -14.18 -3.58 -8.31
C ASP A 151 -14.42 -2.06 -8.29
N ARG A 152 -15.57 -1.60 -8.80
CA ARG A 152 -15.96 -0.19 -8.76
C ARG A 152 -16.05 0.34 -7.32
N VAL A 153 -16.68 -0.42 -6.41
CA VAL A 153 -16.86 0.00 -5.01
C VAL A 153 -15.54 -0.12 -4.25
N PHE A 154 -14.77 -1.19 -4.45
CA PHE A 154 -13.45 -1.37 -3.85
C PHE A 154 -12.49 -0.27 -4.29
N SER A 155 -12.51 0.11 -5.57
CA SER A 155 -11.75 1.23 -6.10
C SER A 155 -12.16 2.56 -5.46
N ARG A 156 -13.46 2.81 -5.25
CA ARG A 156 -13.93 3.99 -4.50
C ARG A 156 -13.42 3.96 -3.05
N PHE A 157 -13.56 2.84 -2.36
CA PHE A 157 -13.08 2.65 -1.00
C PHE A 157 -11.58 2.97 -0.88
N ARG A 158 -10.73 2.51 -1.81
CA ARG A 158 -9.29 2.81 -1.80
C ARG A 158 -8.93 4.29 -1.78
N THR A 159 -9.78 5.15 -2.35
CA THR A 159 -9.47 6.58 -2.49
C THR A 159 -9.40 7.35 -1.17
N SER A 160 -9.99 6.80 -0.09
CA SER A 160 -10.04 7.45 1.23
C SER A 160 -8.85 7.08 2.14
N PHE A 161 -7.78 6.51 1.57
CA PHE A 161 -6.62 6.02 2.31
C PHE A 161 -5.32 6.49 1.66
N LEU A 162 -4.41 7.04 2.47
CA LEU A 162 -3.14 7.64 2.06
C LEU A 162 -1.95 6.69 2.25
N GLY A 163 -2.08 5.72 3.15
CA GLY A 163 -1.05 4.71 3.40
C GLY A 163 -0.93 3.70 2.27
N LYS A 164 -0.06 2.69 2.47
CA LYS A 164 0.06 1.57 1.54
C LYS A 164 -1.29 0.84 1.43
N SER A 165 -1.75 0.61 0.21
CA SER A 165 -2.94 -0.20 -0.08
C SER A 165 -2.70 -1.04 -1.33
N SER A 166 -3.21 -2.27 -1.34
CA SER A 166 -3.16 -3.12 -2.54
C SER A 166 -3.93 -2.49 -3.69
N PRO A 167 -3.65 -2.85 -4.95
CA PRO A 167 -4.64 -2.77 -6.01
C PRO A 167 -5.92 -3.54 -5.64
N VAL A 168 -7.01 -3.29 -6.35
CA VAL A 168 -8.11 -4.26 -6.39
C VAL A 168 -7.67 -5.37 -7.34
N HIS A 169 -7.59 -6.59 -6.84
CA HIS A 169 -7.03 -7.70 -7.59
C HIS A 169 -7.57 -9.05 -7.13
N LEU A 170 -7.56 -10.02 -8.02
CA LEU A 170 -8.05 -11.37 -7.79
C LEU A 170 -6.88 -12.29 -7.45
N PHE A 171 -6.91 -12.90 -6.27
CA PHE A 171 -6.07 -14.03 -5.95
C PHE A 171 -6.75 -15.31 -6.45
N TRP A 172 -6.03 -16.07 -7.28
CA TRP A 172 -6.53 -17.31 -7.86
C TRP A 172 -6.46 -18.49 -6.87
N GLY A 173 -5.74 -18.35 -5.74
CA GLY A 173 -5.64 -19.36 -4.69
C GLY A 173 -7.01 -19.70 -4.12
N ALA A 174 -7.71 -18.72 -3.55
CA ALA A 174 -9.06 -18.87 -3.01
C ALA A 174 -10.19 -18.37 -3.95
N LEU A 175 -9.84 -17.91 -5.17
CA LEU A 175 -10.77 -17.24 -6.10
C LEU A 175 -11.45 -16.04 -5.45
N ASP A 176 -10.64 -15.12 -4.94
CA ASP A 176 -11.10 -14.00 -4.13
C ASP A 176 -10.62 -12.66 -4.70
N LEU A 177 -11.56 -11.75 -4.91
CA LEU A 177 -11.25 -10.37 -5.29
C LEU A 177 -11.02 -9.59 -4.00
N ALA A 178 -9.85 -9.01 -3.81
CA ALA A 178 -9.45 -8.42 -2.55
C ALA A 178 -8.96 -6.97 -2.68
N VAL A 179 -9.10 -6.23 -1.59
CA VAL A 179 -8.50 -4.93 -1.35
C VAL A 179 -8.02 -4.85 0.11
N THR A 180 -6.77 -4.43 0.29
CA THR A 180 -6.12 -4.44 1.61
C THR A 180 -5.50 -3.08 1.91
N ARG A 181 -5.69 -2.61 3.15
CA ARG A 181 -5.05 -1.42 3.73
C ARG A 181 -4.05 -1.83 4.80
N PHE A 182 -2.97 -1.07 4.94
CA PHE A 182 -1.86 -1.39 5.82
C PHE A 182 -1.64 -0.26 6.82
N SER A 183 -1.46 -0.60 8.10
CA SER A 183 -1.17 0.40 9.13
C SER A 183 0.25 1.00 9.00
N GLY A 184 1.13 0.31 8.29
CA GLY A 184 2.57 0.60 8.23
C GLY A 184 3.40 -0.13 9.30
N ARG A 185 2.76 -0.71 10.32
CA ARG A 185 3.43 -1.49 11.38
C ARG A 185 3.64 -2.95 10.97
N ARG A 186 4.57 -3.62 11.65
CA ARG A 186 4.84 -5.06 11.51
C ARG A 186 3.78 -5.86 12.26
N ALA A 187 3.39 -7.00 11.71
CA ALA A 187 2.54 -7.96 12.40
C ALA A 187 3.37 -9.10 13.04
N PRO A 188 2.80 -9.85 13.99
CA PRO A 188 3.33 -11.15 14.40
C PRO A 188 3.44 -12.11 13.21
N LEU A 189 4.31 -13.11 13.32
CA LEU A 189 4.46 -14.14 12.28
C LEU A 189 3.14 -14.92 12.10
N HIS A 190 2.70 -15.06 10.84
CA HIS A 190 1.47 -15.79 10.52
C HIS A 190 1.57 -17.27 10.95
N PRO A 191 0.51 -17.84 11.56
CA PRO A 191 0.53 -19.23 12.03
C PRO A 191 0.65 -20.27 10.90
N ALA A 192 0.44 -19.83 9.66
CA ALA A 192 0.50 -20.65 8.44
C ALA A 192 -0.52 -21.81 8.46
N GLY A 193 -0.26 -22.91 7.75
CA GLY A 193 -1.18 -24.06 7.71
C GLY A 193 -2.34 -23.93 6.74
N ILE A 194 -2.21 -23.07 5.72
CA ILE A 194 -3.17 -22.97 4.62
C ILE A 194 -2.99 -24.21 3.71
N PRO A 195 -4.07 -24.96 3.36
CA PRO A 195 -3.95 -26.20 2.58
C PRO A 195 -3.16 -26.03 1.29
N ALA A 196 -2.17 -26.89 1.07
CA ALA A 196 -1.36 -26.91 -0.16
C ALA A 196 -0.71 -25.55 -0.54
N LEU A 197 -0.53 -24.64 0.41
CA LEU A 197 0.20 -23.39 0.24
C LEU A 197 1.49 -23.45 1.09
N PRO A 198 2.66 -23.12 0.53
CA PRO A 198 3.88 -23.02 1.33
C PRO A 198 3.74 -21.97 2.45
N ASP A 199 4.20 -22.31 3.65
CA ASP A 199 4.01 -21.47 4.85
C ASP A 199 4.69 -20.09 4.71
N ASP A 200 5.84 -20.03 4.04
CA ASP A 200 6.59 -18.79 3.80
C ASP A 200 5.80 -17.79 2.95
N VAL A 201 4.96 -18.28 2.02
CA VAL A 201 4.05 -17.43 1.24
C VAL A 201 3.03 -16.75 2.14
N ALA A 202 2.39 -17.49 3.04
CA ALA A 202 1.44 -16.92 3.99
C ALA A 202 2.12 -15.97 4.98
N GLN A 203 3.32 -16.32 5.46
CA GLN A 203 4.08 -15.49 6.39
C GLN A 203 4.56 -14.18 5.76
N GLU A 204 4.93 -14.19 4.48
CA GLU A 204 5.27 -12.98 3.73
C GLU A 204 4.02 -12.14 3.42
N ALA A 205 2.92 -12.79 3.02
CA ALA A 205 1.64 -12.13 2.77
C ALA A 205 1.13 -11.32 3.97
N TYR A 206 1.37 -11.80 5.18
CA TYR A 206 0.88 -11.21 6.42
C TYR A 206 1.99 -10.68 7.35
N ASP A 207 3.13 -10.21 6.83
CA ASP A 207 4.22 -9.63 7.65
C ASP A 207 3.92 -8.22 8.22
N ARG A 208 2.79 -7.61 7.82
CA ARG A 208 2.30 -6.30 8.27
C ARG A 208 0.91 -6.39 8.87
N GLU A 209 0.59 -5.39 9.70
CA GLU A 209 -0.79 -5.22 10.15
C GLU A 209 -1.67 -4.76 9.00
N VAL A 210 -2.78 -5.47 8.79
CA VAL A 210 -3.70 -5.26 7.67
C VAL A 210 -5.15 -5.22 8.11
N SER A 211 -5.94 -4.50 7.33
CA SER A 211 -7.39 -4.63 7.23
C SER A 211 -7.67 -4.97 5.77
N SER A 212 -8.21 -6.17 5.54
CA SER A 212 -8.50 -6.68 4.21
C SER A 212 -10.00 -6.93 4.08
N ALA A 213 -10.52 -6.68 2.89
CA ALA A 213 -11.87 -7.02 2.52
C ALA A 213 -11.90 -7.55 1.10
N GLY A 214 -12.86 -8.41 0.80
CA GLY A 214 -12.94 -9.02 -0.51
C GLY A 214 -14.30 -9.60 -0.84
N PHE A 215 -14.34 -10.35 -1.94
CA PHE A 215 -15.54 -10.95 -2.50
C PHE A 215 -15.25 -12.38 -2.95
N TRP A 216 -16.14 -13.30 -2.57
CA TRP A 216 -16.19 -14.67 -3.09
C TRP A 216 -17.47 -14.91 -3.90
N PRO A 217 -17.40 -15.63 -5.02
CA PRO A 217 -18.58 -16.13 -5.73
C PRO A 217 -19.37 -17.20 -4.94
N GLY A 218 -18.84 -17.63 -3.79
CA GLY A 218 -19.21 -18.82 -3.03
C GLY A 218 -18.03 -19.78 -2.93
N GLY A 219 -18.13 -20.80 -2.08
CA GLY A 219 -17.00 -21.64 -1.68
C GLY A 219 -16.33 -21.11 -0.41
N ASN A 220 -15.13 -21.61 -0.09
CA ASN A 220 -14.34 -21.18 1.08
C ASN A 220 -15.12 -21.25 2.42
N GLY A 221 -15.92 -22.31 2.61
CA GLY A 221 -16.69 -22.52 3.84
C GLY A 221 -18.10 -21.94 3.84
N ILE A 222 -18.52 -21.24 2.78
CA ILE A 222 -19.92 -20.81 2.56
C ILE A 222 -20.44 -21.28 1.20
N ASP A 223 -21.75 -21.46 1.08
CA ASP A 223 -22.43 -21.96 -0.11
C ASP A 223 -23.24 -20.89 -0.86
N TYR A 224 -22.92 -19.62 -0.60
CA TYR A 224 -23.49 -18.45 -1.25
C TYR A 224 -22.41 -17.39 -1.52
N PRO A 225 -22.60 -16.50 -2.52
CA PRO A 225 -21.67 -15.40 -2.77
C PRO A 225 -21.71 -14.38 -1.62
N ALA A 226 -20.55 -13.88 -1.22
CA ALA A 226 -20.47 -12.93 -0.11
C ALA A 226 -19.25 -12.01 -0.21
N PHE A 227 -19.37 -10.87 0.44
CA PHE A 227 -18.24 -10.03 0.79
C PHE A 227 -17.72 -10.42 2.17
N TYR A 228 -16.41 -10.32 2.36
CA TYR A 228 -15.76 -10.63 3.61
C TYR A 228 -14.86 -9.49 4.06
N ALA A 229 -14.56 -9.41 5.34
CA ALA A 229 -13.57 -8.49 5.90
C ALA A 229 -12.91 -9.05 7.16
N TYR A 230 -11.60 -8.90 7.27
CA TYR A 230 -10.81 -9.31 8.43
C TYR A 230 -9.67 -8.34 8.71
N ALA A 231 -9.07 -8.47 9.88
CA ALA A 231 -7.84 -7.79 10.26
C ALA A 231 -6.79 -8.82 10.70
N TYR A 232 -5.54 -8.59 10.34
CA TYR A 232 -4.42 -9.41 10.81
C TYR A 232 -3.31 -8.52 11.38
N PRO A 233 -2.84 -8.76 12.62
CA PRO A 233 -3.53 -9.57 13.63
C PRO A 233 -4.90 -8.96 13.96
N ALA A 234 -5.88 -9.78 14.32
CA ALA A 234 -7.18 -9.28 14.72
C ALA A 234 -7.05 -8.50 16.05
N PRO A 235 -7.40 -7.21 16.11
CA PRO A 235 -7.29 -6.44 17.34
C PRO A 235 -8.33 -6.91 18.37
N ALA A 236 -8.02 -6.68 19.65
CA ALA A 236 -8.93 -7.04 20.74
C ALA A 236 -10.29 -6.34 20.55
N GLY A 237 -11.37 -7.12 20.65
CA GLY A 237 -12.73 -6.60 20.45
C GLY A 237 -13.21 -6.57 19.00
N TYR A 238 -12.36 -6.88 18.01
CA TYR A 238 -12.75 -6.79 16.58
C TYR A 238 -13.95 -7.66 16.24
N ARG A 239 -13.97 -8.92 16.71
CA ARG A 239 -15.09 -9.86 16.57
C ARG A 239 -16.43 -9.29 17.08
N ALA A 240 -16.40 -8.42 18.09
CA ALA A 240 -17.59 -7.84 18.71
C ALA A 240 -17.93 -6.44 18.18
N ALA A 241 -17.17 -5.92 17.21
CA ALA A 241 -17.40 -4.61 16.66
C ALA A 241 -18.75 -4.53 15.94
N THR A 242 -19.43 -3.39 16.07
CA THR A 242 -20.66 -3.14 15.33
C THR A 242 -20.32 -2.74 13.90
N VAL A 243 -20.69 -3.57 12.95
CA VAL A 243 -20.48 -3.34 11.52
C VAL A 243 -21.80 -3.03 10.82
N ARG A 244 -21.71 -2.41 9.65
CA ARG A 244 -22.85 -2.06 8.80
C ARG A 244 -22.73 -2.78 7.45
N PRO A 245 -23.81 -2.92 6.68
CA PRO A 245 -25.21 -2.74 7.09
C PRO A 245 -25.63 -3.80 8.12
N GLU A 246 -26.85 -3.72 8.65
CA GLU A 246 -27.38 -4.68 9.65
C GLU A 246 -27.29 -6.15 9.19
N ALA A 247 -27.30 -6.39 7.88
CA ALA A 247 -27.14 -7.72 7.30
C ALA A 247 -25.71 -8.29 7.41
N ALA A 248 -24.71 -7.49 7.78
CA ALA A 248 -23.35 -7.96 8.01
C ALA A 248 -23.23 -8.62 9.40
N PHE A 249 -22.48 -9.71 9.49
CA PHE A 249 -22.32 -10.47 10.73
C PHE A 249 -20.95 -11.11 10.85
N TRP A 250 -20.55 -11.51 12.05
CA TRP A 250 -19.31 -12.26 12.28
C TRP A 250 -19.50 -13.76 12.04
N HIS A 251 -18.66 -14.37 11.21
CA HIS A 251 -18.70 -15.80 10.92
C HIS A 251 -17.61 -16.54 11.70
N GLU A 252 -17.98 -17.29 12.73
CA GLU A 252 -17.04 -17.95 13.65
C GLU A 252 -16.07 -18.91 12.96
N GLY A 253 -16.55 -19.71 12.01
CA GLY A 253 -15.73 -20.71 11.32
C GLY A 253 -14.66 -20.11 10.41
N LEU A 254 -14.88 -18.87 9.94
CA LEU A 254 -13.94 -18.15 9.08
C LEU A 254 -13.11 -17.14 9.89
N SER A 255 -13.62 -16.73 11.05
CA SER A 255 -13.05 -15.63 11.84
C SER A 255 -12.99 -14.31 11.08
N GLU A 256 -14.06 -14.01 10.33
CA GLU A 256 -14.20 -12.82 9.50
C GLU A 256 -15.61 -12.25 9.59
N PHE A 257 -15.76 -10.97 9.27
CA PHE A 257 -17.08 -10.38 8.99
C PHE A 257 -17.54 -10.78 7.59
N ILE A 258 -18.81 -11.16 7.47
CA ILE A 258 -19.45 -11.56 6.22
C ILE A 258 -20.63 -10.63 5.94
N LEU A 259 -20.76 -10.18 4.69
CA LEU A 259 -21.94 -9.53 4.15
C LEU A 259 -22.43 -10.34 2.93
N PRO A 260 -23.60 -11.00 3.02
CA PRO A 260 -24.16 -11.74 1.89
C PRO A 260 -24.34 -10.86 0.65
N TYR A 261 -23.96 -11.37 -0.52
CA TYR A 261 -24.06 -10.64 -1.78
C TYR A 261 -25.51 -10.22 -2.09
N ASP A 262 -26.48 -11.09 -1.80
CA ASP A 262 -27.89 -10.79 -2.02
C ASP A 262 -28.41 -9.63 -1.16
N ALA A 263 -27.84 -9.42 0.03
CA ALA A 263 -28.17 -8.26 0.87
C ALA A 263 -27.69 -6.96 0.22
N VAL A 264 -26.53 -6.97 -0.43
CA VAL A 264 -26.03 -5.84 -1.24
C VAL A 264 -26.91 -5.63 -2.46
N ARG A 265 -27.17 -6.70 -3.25
CA ARG A 265 -27.97 -6.65 -4.47
C ARG A 265 -29.39 -6.13 -4.24
N SER A 266 -29.98 -6.48 -3.11
CA SER A 266 -31.36 -6.13 -2.75
C SER A 266 -31.49 -4.79 -2.00
N ALA A 267 -30.36 -4.14 -1.68
CA ALA A 267 -30.37 -2.83 -1.03
C ALA A 267 -30.91 -1.74 -1.97
N ALA A 268 -31.46 -0.67 -1.38
CA ALA A 268 -31.91 0.49 -2.15
C ALA A 268 -30.77 1.16 -2.93
N ASP A 269 -29.57 1.18 -2.34
CA ASP A 269 -28.32 1.55 -3.00
C ASP A 269 -27.26 0.47 -2.71
N PRO A 270 -27.06 -0.49 -3.64
CA PRO A 270 -26.08 -1.56 -3.48
C PRO A 270 -24.64 -1.06 -3.32
N ASP A 271 -24.24 0.00 -4.05
CA ASP A 271 -22.86 0.50 -3.99
C ASP A 271 -22.59 1.12 -2.61
N GLU A 272 -23.56 1.82 -2.04
CA GLU A 272 -23.46 2.41 -0.70
C GLU A 272 -23.57 1.36 0.41
N ALA A 273 -24.39 0.32 0.24
CA ALA A 273 -24.48 -0.79 1.19
C ALA A 273 -23.13 -1.53 1.32
N LEU A 274 -22.48 -1.83 0.20
CA LEU A 274 -21.15 -2.43 0.21
C LEU A 274 -20.11 -1.46 0.77
N LEU A 275 -20.13 -0.18 0.39
CA LEU A 275 -19.19 0.80 0.93
C LEU A 275 -19.32 0.93 2.46
N ALA A 276 -20.53 0.92 3.01
CA ALA A 276 -20.76 0.97 4.45
C ALA A 276 -20.13 -0.22 5.18
N PHE A 277 -20.14 -1.40 4.56
CA PHE A 277 -19.44 -2.58 5.08
C PHE A 277 -17.94 -2.43 5.08
N LEU A 278 -17.36 -2.03 3.95
CA LEU A 278 -15.91 -1.81 3.84
C LEU A 278 -15.42 -0.74 4.83
N VAL A 279 -16.16 0.36 4.96
CA VAL A 279 -15.81 1.45 5.89
C VAL A 279 -15.95 0.99 7.33
N SER A 280 -17.09 0.45 7.75
CA SER A 280 -17.30 0.11 9.17
C SER A 280 -16.38 -1.01 9.66
N THR A 281 -16.07 -2.00 8.82
CA THR A 281 -15.12 -3.08 9.15
C THR A 281 -13.67 -2.59 9.22
N TYR A 282 -13.29 -1.64 8.37
CA TYR A 282 -11.99 -0.98 8.43
C TYR A 282 -11.88 -0.06 9.65
N GLU A 283 -12.89 0.76 9.93
CA GLU A 283 -12.90 1.66 11.09
C GLU A 283 -12.75 0.87 12.39
N ALA A 284 -13.48 -0.24 12.52
CA ALA A 284 -13.32 -1.15 13.66
C ALA A 284 -11.88 -1.68 13.78
N ALA A 285 -11.24 -2.07 12.67
CA ALA A 285 -9.87 -2.57 12.68
C ALA A 285 -8.87 -1.47 13.05
N ALA A 286 -9.02 -0.27 12.47
CA ALA A 286 -8.12 0.85 12.67
C ALA A 286 -8.24 1.46 14.08
N GLU A 287 -9.45 1.62 14.61
CA GLU A 287 -9.69 2.14 15.95
C GLU A 287 -9.20 1.18 17.03
N LEU A 288 -9.64 -0.09 16.99
CA LEU A 288 -9.25 -1.10 17.98
C LEU A 288 -7.78 -1.47 17.86
N GLY A 289 -7.22 -1.40 16.65
CA GLY A 289 -5.80 -1.57 16.39
C GLY A 289 -4.95 -0.36 16.77
N GLY A 290 -5.54 0.81 17.06
CA GLY A 290 -4.80 2.03 17.34
C GLY A 290 -3.92 2.47 16.17
N TRP A 291 -4.47 2.49 14.96
CA TRP A 291 -3.81 2.99 13.76
C TRP A 291 -3.84 4.54 13.78
N ASP A 292 -2.84 5.16 13.15
CA ASP A 292 -2.79 6.61 12.99
C ASP A 292 -3.75 7.05 11.88
N ARG A 293 -5.03 7.16 12.22
CA ARG A 293 -6.10 7.47 11.27
C ARG A 293 -5.96 8.87 10.67
N GLU A 294 -5.41 9.82 11.41
CA GLU A 294 -5.16 11.18 10.92
C GLU A 294 -4.12 11.17 9.79
N LEU A 295 -3.04 10.40 9.94
CA LEU A 295 -2.03 10.22 8.91
C LEU A 295 -2.51 9.37 7.71
N LEU A 296 -3.37 8.38 7.98
CA LEU A 296 -3.71 7.35 7.01
C LEU A 296 -4.98 7.62 6.20
N GLU A 297 -5.88 8.49 6.66
CA GLU A 297 -7.20 8.66 6.06
C GLU A 297 -7.36 10.00 5.36
N CYS A 298 -8.24 10.03 4.37
CA CYS A 298 -8.74 11.27 3.80
C CYS A 298 -10.18 11.09 3.32
N ALA A 299 -10.82 12.17 2.89
CA ALA A 299 -12.14 12.09 2.27
C ALA A 299 -12.09 11.22 1.00
N HIS A 300 -13.17 10.48 0.73
CA HIS A 300 -13.33 9.73 -0.51
C HIS A 300 -13.15 10.65 -1.73
N GLY A 301 -12.40 10.16 -2.71
CA GLY A 301 -12.09 10.89 -3.94
C GLY A 301 -13.33 11.14 -4.79
N ALA A 302 -13.35 12.28 -5.48
CA ALA A 302 -14.39 12.64 -6.44
C ALA A 302 -13.77 12.92 -7.82
N PRO A 303 -14.45 12.56 -8.92
CA PRO A 303 -13.95 12.83 -10.26
C PRO A 303 -13.62 14.30 -10.49
N ARG A 304 -12.45 14.58 -11.07
CA ARG A 304 -11.92 15.93 -11.38
C ARG A 304 -11.68 16.81 -10.15
N GLN A 305 -11.63 16.24 -8.94
CA GLN A 305 -11.29 16.96 -7.73
C GLN A 305 -9.97 16.44 -7.18
N VAL A 306 -8.91 17.23 -7.32
CA VAL A 306 -7.63 16.93 -6.71
C VAL A 306 -7.73 17.19 -5.21
N ARG A 307 -7.35 16.20 -4.39
CA ARG A 307 -7.29 16.35 -2.94
C ARG A 307 -6.32 17.49 -2.60
N ARG A 308 -6.68 18.33 -1.64
CA ARG A 308 -5.75 19.34 -1.11
C ARG A 308 -4.53 18.62 -0.49
N PRO A 309 -3.30 19.06 -0.79
CA PRO A 309 -2.13 18.51 -0.15
C PRO A 309 -2.24 18.64 1.37
N ASP A 310 -1.91 17.55 2.06
CA ASP A 310 -1.73 17.51 3.51
C ASP A 310 -0.27 17.14 3.75
N ALA A 311 0.60 18.03 3.28
CA ALA A 311 2.03 17.91 3.49
C ALA A 311 2.36 18.69 4.75
N GLU A 312 3.38 18.24 5.48
CA GLU A 312 4.00 19.08 6.50
C GLU A 312 4.32 20.43 5.87
N THR A 313 3.62 21.46 6.32
CA THR A 313 4.01 22.82 6.00
C THR A 313 5.33 23.02 6.72
N VAL A 314 6.43 23.03 5.96
CA VAL A 314 7.63 23.71 6.38
C VAL A 314 7.22 25.18 6.48
N GLU A 315 6.69 25.58 7.63
CA GLU A 315 6.74 26.98 8.00
C GLU A 315 8.20 27.37 7.80
N PRO A 316 8.52 28.34 6.94
CA PRO A 316 9.89 28.78 6.74
C PRO A 316 10.34 29.24 8.11
N THR A 317 11.11 28.38 8.81
CA THR A 317 11.33 28.41 10.26
C THR A 317 10.96 29.76 10.81
N ALA A 318 9.70 29.92 11.24
CA ALA A 318 9.31 31.15 11.91
C ALA A 318 10.36 31.32 12.98
N SER A 319 11.15 32.40 12.88
CA SER A 319 12.32 32.63 13.71
C SER A 319 11.92 32.32 15.15
N SER A 320 12.36 31.18 15.66
CA SER A 320 11.91 30.72 16.97
C SER A 320 12.49 31.67 18.00
N GLY A 321 11.60 32.43 18.65
CA GLY A 321 11.92 33.37 19.71
C GLY A 321 12.35 34.73 19.19
N GLY A 322 11.47 35.71 19.39
CA GLY A 322 11.53 37.06 18.83
C GLY A 322 12.80 37.81 19.18
N GLY A 323 13.45 38.35 18.15
CA GLY A 323 14.62 39.21 18.22
C GLY A 323 15.53 38.96 17.02
N THR A 324 16.06 40.03 16.41
CA THR A 324 17.09 39.94 15.36
C THR A 324 18.45 40.10 16.03
N VAL A 325 19.47 39.36 15.56
CA VAL A 325 20.84 39.59 16.04
C VAL A 325 21.33 40.89 15.42
N GLU A 326 21.64 41.88 16.25
CA GLU A 326 22.19 43.16 15.81
C GLU A 326 23.70 43.17 16.00
N ARG A 327 24.42 43.66 14.99
CA ARG A 327 25.87 43.89 15.06
C ARG A 327 26.14 45.35 15.35
N GLU A 328 26.88 45.63 16.42
CA GLU A 328 27.40 46.95 16.73
C GLU A 328 28.92 46.95 16.57
N ASP A 329 29.41 47.79 15.66
CA ASP A 329 30.82 47.86 15.29
C ASP A 329 31.49 49.14 15.81
N GLY A 330 32.67 48.98 16.41
CA GLY A 330 33.60 50.06 16.72
C GLY A 330 34.93 49.89 15.96
N ALA A 331 35.85 50.84 16.16
CA ALA A 331 37.11 50.88 15.40
C ALA A 331 38.02 49.65 15.59
N SER A 332 38.05 49.08 16.81
CA SER A 332 38.92 47.93 17.15
C SER A 332 38.19 46.78 17.84
N LYS A 333 36.92 46.98 18.21
CA LYS A 333 36.05 46.01 18.89
C LYS A 333 34.62 46.15 18.38
N GLY A 334 33.83 45.10 18.51
CA GLY A 334 32.40 45.11 18.25
C GLY A 334 31.68 44.04 19.06
N ARG A 335 30.36 44.00 18.94
CA ARG A 335 29.52 43.01 19.61
C ARG A 335 28.31 42.64 18.78
N TYR A 336 27.83 41.42 18.97
CA TYR A 336 26.55 40.93 18.49
C TYR A 336 25.61 40.86 19.68
N ARG A 337 24.46 41.52 19.60
CA ARG A 337 23.43 41.47 20.66
C ARG A 337 22.12 40.90 20.15
N LEU A 338 21.39 40.24 21.04
CA LEU A 338 20.06 39.73 20.78
C LEU A 338 19.19 39.96 22.01
N VAL A 339 18.11 40.72 21.86
CA VAL A 339 17.13 40.99 22.92
C VAL A 339 15.89 40.13 22.70
N ILE A 340 15.54 39.30 23.69
CA ILE A 340 14.33 38.48 23.69
C ILE A 340 13.61 38.70 25.03
N ASP A 341 12.32 39.03 24.99
CA ASP A 341 11.50 39.23 26.19
C ASP A 341 12.09 40.25 27.21
N GLY A 342 12.88 41.22 26.74
CA GLY A 342 13.55 42.24 27.56
C GLY A 342 14.92 41.82 28.15
N GLU A 343 15.35 40.59 27.91
CA GLU A 343 16.67 40.06 28.32
C GLU A 343 17.66 40.13 27.15
N GLU A 344 18.86 40.67 27.39
CA GLU A 344 19.90 40.83 26.36
C GLU A 344 20.96 39.73 26.48
N ALA A 345 21.21 39.03 25.37
CA ALA A 345 22.39 38.18 25.21
C ALA A 345 23.40 38.86 24.29
N GLU A 346 24.69 38.66 24.55
CA GLU A 346 25.78 39.34 23.85
C GLU A 346 26.93 38.40 23.50
N MET A 347 27.59 38.68 22.37
CA MET A 347 28.88 38.11 22.01
C MET A 347 29.82 39.22 21.52
N THR A 348 30.97 39.39 22.18
CA THR A 348 31.96 40.42 21.83
C THR A 348 33.08 39.87 20.95
N TYR A 349 33.67 40.74 20.15
CA TYR A 349 34.87 40.45 19.39
C TYR A 349 35.81 41.65 19.31
N SER A 350 37.09 41.35 19.05
CA SER A 350 38.13 42.33 18.72
C SER A 350 38.66 42.11 17.31
N ARG A 351 39.08 43.19 16.65
CA ARG A 351 39.66 43.14 15.30
C ARG A 351 41.19 43.06 15.38
N ALA A 352 41.77 42.06 14.74
CA ALA A 352 43.21 41.86 14.63
C ALA A 352 43.66 42.14 13.20
N GLY A 353 43.90 43.42 12.88
CA GLY A 353 44.15 43.88 11.52
C GLY A 353 42.89 43.86 10.64
N GLY A 354 43.07 43.94 9.31
CA GLY A 354 41.96 44.06 8.36
C GLY A 354 41.26 42.74 7.99
N GLY A 355 41.78 41.59 8.42
CA GLY A 355 41.34 40.28 7.93
C GLY A 355 41.01 39.24 9.00
N LEU A 356 40.96 39.61 10.28
CA LEU A 356 40.72 38.67 11.39
C LEU A 356 39.89 39.32 12.49
N ILE A 357 38.86 38.62 12.96
CA ILE A 357 38.14 38.93 14.20
C ILE A 357 38.38 37.83 15.23
N ILE A 358 38.50 38.22 16.49
CA ILE A 358 38.71 37.33 17.63
C ILE A 358 37.46 37.37 18.49
N ILE A 359 36.74 36.27 18.58
CA ILE A 359 35.57 36.16 19.47
C ILE A 359 36.08 35.84 20.87
N ASP A 360 35.95 36.79 21.79
CA ASP A 360 36.57 36.73 23.12
C ASP A 360 35.58 36.42 24.24
N HIS A 361 34.30 36.80 24.10
CA HIS A 361 33.28 36.53 25.11
C HIS A 361 31.90 36.23 24.50
N THR A 362 31.10 35.42 25.20
CA THR A 362 29.69 35.16 24.88
C THR A 362 28.93 34.98 26.18
N GLU A 363 27.92 35.83 26.40
CA GLU A 363 27.06 35.80 27.58
C GLU A 363 25.61 35.63 27.17
N VAL A 364 24.95 34.66 27.81
CA VAL A 364 23.51 34.40 27.64
C VAL A 364 22.87 34.36 29.03
N PRO A 365 21.94 35.29 29.33
CA PRO A 365 21.21 35.30 30.59
C PRO A 365 20.57 33.96 30.90
N ALA A 366 20.44 33.63 32.19
CA ALA A 366 19.86 32.35 32.62
C ALA A 366 18.44 32.12 32.05
N ALA A 367 17.65 33.19 31.93
CA ALA A 367 16.30 33.19 31.36
C ALA A 367 16.25 32.76 29.87
N LEU A 368 17.37 32.94 29.15
CA LEU A 368 17.50 32.65 27.72
C LEU A 368 18.25 31.35 27.42
N ARG A 369 18.73 30.62 28.45
CA ARG A 369 19.41 29.32 28.26
C ARG A 369 18.45 28.27 27.68
N GLY A 370 19.00 27.32 26.93
CA GLY A 370 18.22 26.28 26.25
C GLY A 370 17.48 26.73 24.98
N ARG A 371 17.38 28.04 24.73
CA ARG A 371 16.71 28.62 23.54
C ARG A 371 17.63 28.84 22.33
N LYS A 372 18.82 28.21 22.33
CA LYS A 372 19.86 28.34 21.28
C LYS A 372 20.32 29.79 20.97
N VAL A 373 20.10 30.75 21.89
CA VAL A 373 20.46 32.17 21.71
C VAL A 373 21.95 32.37 21.41
N GLY A 374 22.83 31.73 22.18
CA GLY A 374 24.28 31.84 21.93
C GLY A 374 24.71 31.25 20.57
N GLU A 375 24.06 30.18 20.10
CA GLU A 375 24.33 29.61 18.77
C GLU A 375 23.97 30.62 17.66
N ARG A 376 22.85 31.34 17.83
CA ARG A 376 22.41 32.37 16.87
C ARG A 376 23.41 33.52 16.76
N LEU A 377 24.00 33.96 17.87
CA LEU A 377 25.05 34.99 17.87
C LEU A 377 26.29 34.51 17.09
N VAL A 378 26.76 33.29 17.37
CA VAL A 378 27.93 32.71 16.68
C VAL A 378 27.66 32.52 15.20
N ARG A 379 26.48 32.01 14.83
CA ARG A 379 26.06 31.82 13.43
C ARG A 379 26.07 33.14 12.66
N GLN A 380 25.52 34.21 13.24
CA GLN A 380 25.53 35.53 12.59
C GLN A 380 26.96 36.03 12.35
N ALA A 381 27.88 35.82 13.30
CA ALA A 381 29.29 36.19 13.12
C ALA A 381 29.97 35.38 12.02
N ILE A 382 29.66 34.09 11.87
CA ILE A 382 30.18 33.24 10.78
C ILE A 382 29.68 33.76 9.42
N GLU A 383 28.39 34.07 9.30
CA GLU A 383 27.80 34.60 8.07
C GLU A 383 28.40 35.95 7.69
N ASP A 384 28.58 36.83 8.67
CA ASP A 384 29.24 38.11 8.48
C ASP A 384 30.70 37.96 8.09
N ALA A 385 31.43 37.01 8.70
CA ALA A 385 32.83 36.75 8.35
C ALA A 385 32.97 36.27 6.90
N ARG A 386 32.06 35.42 6.42
CA ARG A 386 31.98 35.01 5.01
C ARG A 386 31.71 36.19 4.10
N ARG A 387 30.72 37.01 4.44
CA ARG A 387 30.32 38.18 3.64
C ARG A 387 31.44 39.21 3.56
N ASP A 388 32.10 39.48 4.68
CA ASP A 388 33.10 40.52 4.82
C ASP A 388 34.51 40.02 4.41
N GLY A 389 34.67 38.73 4.13
CA GLY A 389 35.95 38.12 3.73
C GLY A 389 37.00 38.10 4.84
N VAL A 390 36.58 38.03 6.10
CA VAL A 390 37.46 38.01 7.28
C VAL A 390 37.46 36.63 7.93
N ALA A 391 38.57 36.25 8.57
CA ALA A 391 38.65 35.02 9.35
C ALA A 391 38.21 35.24 10.81
N ILE A 392 37.87 34.15 11.50
CA ILE A 392 37.50 34.11 12.92
C ILE A 392 38.51 33.29 13.71
N LEU A 393 38.96 33.82 14.86
CA LEU A 393 39.67 33.09 15.90
C LEU A 393 38.78 32.99 17.17
N PRO A 394 38.20 31.82 17.50
CA PRO A 394 37.27 31.70 18.63
C PRO A 394 38.01 31.38 19.94
N LEU A 395 38.38 32.42 20.70
CA LEU A 395 38.99 32.26 22.02
C LEU A 395 37.95 31.98 23.12
N CYS A 396 36.74 32.51 22.96
CA CYS A 396 35.63 32.18 23.85
C CYS A 396 35.35 30.66 23.82
N PRO A 397 35.36 29.96 24.97
CA PRO A 397 35.10 28.53 25.03
C PRO A 397 33.73 28.14 24.44
N PHE A 398 32.72 28.99 24.61
CA PHE A 398 31.39 28.76 24.06
C PHE A 398 31.41 28.82 22.53
N ALA A 399 31.95 29.90 21.94
CA ALA A 399 32.06 30.03 20.49
C ALA A 399 32.87 28.89 19.88
N LYS A 400 33.99 28.51 20.52
CA LYS A 400 34.82 27.36 20.11
C LYS A 400 34.03 26.05 20.13
N ALA A 401 33.25 25.81 21.17
CA ALA A 401 32.42 24.61 21.28
C ALA A 401 31.29 24.57 20.23
N GLN A 402 30.65 25.71 19.94
CA GLN A 402 29.63 25.78 18.87
C GLN A 402 30.26 25.50 17.51
N ILE A 403 31.33 26.21 17.16
CA ILE A 403 32.06 26.00 15.90
C ILE A 403 32.55 24.54 15.75
N GLY A 404 32.95 23.89 16.85
CA GLY A 404 33.32 22.48 16.84
C GLY A 404 32.17 21.51 16.52
N ARG A 405 30.91 21.89 16.79
CA ARG A 405 29.71 21.11 16.47
C ARG A 405 29.20 21.33 15.04
N HIS A 406 29.72 22.34 14.35
CA HIS A 406 29.32 22.76 13.01
C HIS A 406 30.52 22.68 12.05
N PRO A 407 30.82 21.49 11.47
CA PRO A 407 31.93 21.33 10.54
C PRO A 407 31.89 22.31 9.36
N GLU A 408 30.70 22.71 8.95
CA GLU A 408 30.46 23.67 7.87
C GLU A 408 30.91 25.09 8.20
N TRP A 409 31.19 25.44 9.47
CA TRP A 409 31.68 26.77 9.88
C TRP A 409 33.20 26.90 9.84
N GLN A 410 33.92 25.80 9.60
CA GLN A 410 35.39 25.77 9.61
C GLN A 410 36.02 26.53 8.44
N ASP A 411 35.24 26.88 7.42
CA ASP A 411 35.68 27.60 6.22
C ASP A 411 36.19 29.02 6.51
N VAL A 412 35.69 29.66 7.57
CA VAL A 412 36.13 31.00 8.01
C VAL A 412 36.97 30.98 9.29
N VAL A 413 37.29 29.81 9.83
CA VAL A 413 37.99 29.70 11.12
C VAL A 413 39.49 29.57 10.89
N ARG A 414 40.26 30.45 11.53
CA ARG A 414 41.71 30.37 11.54
C ARG A 414 42.16 29.47 12.70
N ARG A 415 42.96 28.46 12.37
CA ARG A 415 43.54 27.51 13.34
C ARG A 415 44.62 28.15 14.20
#